data_AF-A0A943TTF4-F1
#
_entry.id   AF-A0A943TTF4-F1
#
_cell.length_a   1.000
_cell.length_b   1.000
_cell.length_c   1.000
_cell.angle_alpha   90.00
_cell.angle_beta   90.00
_cell.angle_gamma   90.00
#
_symmetry.space_group_name_H-M   'P 1'
#
loop_
_entity.id
_entity.type
_entity.pdbx_description
1 polymer ?
#
loop_
_entity_poly.entity_id
_entity_poly.type
_entity_poly.pdbx_seq_one_letter_code
_entity_poly.pdbx_strand_id
1 'polypeptide(L)'
;MSKENVQTCFRTSIGGQALIEGILMRGPDRQAIVCRTGEGMTEKVEELKFVKDKHPVLGWPFIRGIVIFADSMIKGMGALSYSASLLPEEEQEEPTKLDLWLEKKLGSEKAEKAIIGFAAFLGVCLAVALFLFLPTFIAGFIPGVEGHYTLRSLLEGAIKIVIFLVYLWLCSRMKDMKRLFAYHGAEHKTIFCYEKGLPLTVENVRPQSRFHPRCGTSFLLVVIVLGIFVGLLIQID
;
A
#
# COMPACT_ATOMS: atom_id res chain seq x y z
N MET A 1 42.04 5.64 -23.88
CA MET A 1 41.70 5.54 -22.44
C MET A 1 40.29 6.06 -22.26
N SER A 2 39.41 5.15 -21.86
CA SER A 2 37.97 5.29 -21.67
C SER A 2 37.64 6.46 -20.75
N LYS A 3 36.83 7.40 -21.26
CA LYS A 3 36.01 8.25 -20.39
C LYS A 3 34.93 7.34 -19.82
N GLU A 4 35.14 6.85 -18.60
CA GLU A 4 34.07 6.26 -17.80
C GLU A 4 32.97 7.31 -17.68
N ASN A 5 31.92 7.12 -18.46
CA ASN A 5 30.67 7.82 -18.32
C ASN A 5 30.14 7.39 -16.95
N VAL A 6 30.30 8.23 -15.93
CA VAL A 6 29.64 8.04 -14.65
C VAL A 6 28.14 8.12 -14.95
N GLN A 7 27.55 6.96 -15.20
CA GLN A 7 26.14 6.79 -15.53
C GLN A 7 25.36 7.29 -14.33
N THR A 8 24.97 8.56 -14.36
CA THR A 8 24.04 9.15 -13.40
C THR A 8 22.84 8.23 -13.38
N CYS A 9 22.61 7.55 -12.25
CA CYS A 9 21.48 6.65 -12.05
C CYS A 9 20.22 7.37 -12.56
N PHE A 10 19.64 6.88 -13.65
CA PHE A 10 18.50 7.52 -14.28
C PHE A 10 17.33 7.41 -13.29
N ARG A 11 17.04 8.51 -12.60
CA ARG A 11 15.96 8.57 -11.61
C ARG A 11 14.66 8.87 -12.33
N THR A 12 13.81 7.87 -12.41
CA THR A 12 12.47 8.04 -12.94
C THR A 12 11.51 8.55 -11.85
N SER A 13 10.50 9.31 -12.26
CA SER A 13 9.35 9.63 -11.42
C SER A 13 8.28 8.52 -11.45
N ILE A 14 8.54 7.43 -12.17
CA ILE A 14 7.64 6.28 -12.25
C ILE A 14 7.56 5.59 -10.88
N GLY A 15 6.34 5.37 -10.44
CA GLY A 15 6.01 4.49 -9.32
C GLY A 15 4.94 3.49 -9.75
N GLY A 16 4.68 2.51 -8.91
CA GLY A 16 3.61 1.56 -9.16
C GLY A 16 2.84 1.18 -7.91
N GLN A 17 1.84 0.34 -8.13
CA GLN A 17 1.07 -0.34 -7.10
C GLN A 17 0.78 -1.75 -7.60
N ALA A 18 1.02 -2.76 -6.77
CA ALA A 18 0.58 -4.11 -7.06
C ALA A 18 -0.95 -4.20 -6.99
N LEU A 19 -1.53 -4.94 -7.93
CA LEU A 19 -2.95 -5.25 -8.02
C LEU A 19 -3.17 -6.75 -8.00
N ILE A 20 -4.43 -7.19 -7.88
CA ILE A 20 -4.75 -8.60 -7.98
C ILE A 20 -4.50 -9.02 -9.43
N GLU A 21 -3.63 -10.03 -9.61
CA GLU A 21 -3.17 -10.44 -10.94
C GLU A 21 -2.51 -9.36 -11.81
N GLY A 22 -2.06 -8.25 -11.24
CA GLY A 22 -1.65 -7.12 -12.06
C GLY A 22 -0.76 -6.09 -11.39
N ILE A 23 -0.40 -5.07 -12.16
CA ILE A 23 0.40 -3.92 -11.72
C ILE A 23 -0.18 -2.66 -12.34
N LEU A 24 -0.35 -1.63 -11.50
CA LEU A 24 -0.52 -0.24 -11.93
C LEU A 24 0.88 0.39 -12.00
N MET A 25 1.24 0.96 -13.13
CA MET A 25 2.41 1.84 -13.27
C MET A 25 1.95 3.26 -13.54
N ARG A 26 2.53 4.24 -12.85
CA ARG A 26 2.20 5.66 -12.96
C ARG A 26 3.43 6.45 -13.36
N GLY A 27 3.38 7.05 -14.55
CA GLY A 27 4.39 7.99 -15.06
C GLY A 27 4.03 9.46 -14.77
N PRO A 28 4.70 10.41 -15.45
CA PRO A 28 4.43 11.84 -15.31
C PRO A 28 3.01 12.25 -15.75
N ASP A 29 2.58 11.73 -16.90
CA ASP A 29 1.35 12.19 -17.57
C ASP A 29 0.29 11.09 -17.72
N ARG A 30 0.69 9.82 -17.59
CA ARG A 30 -0.19 8.66 -17.80
C ARG A 30 0.00 7.60 -16.72
N GLN A 31 -1.04 6.82 -16.51
CA GLN A 31 -0.99 5.58 -15.76
C GLN A 31 -1.46 4.42 -16.63
N ALA A 32 -0.89 3.25 -16.43
CA ALA A 32 -1.25 2.02 -17.11
C ALA A 32 -1.51 0.93 -16.06
N ILE A 33 -2.65 0.28 -16.18
CA ILE A 33 -2.99 -0.93 -15.43
C ILE A 33 -2.86 -2.11 -16.39
N VAL A 34 -2.10 -3.12 -15.99
CA VAL A 34 -2.03 -4.39 -16.71
C VAL A 34 -2.35 -5.52 -15.74
N CYS A 35 -3.38 -6.30 -16.07
CA CYS A 35 -3.83 -7.44 -15.28
C CYS A 35 -3.86 -8.71 -16.15
N ARG A 36 -3.49 -9.84 -15.55
CA ARG A 36 -3.65 -11.17 -16.15
C ARG A 36 -5.10 -11.64 -15.92
N THR A 37 -5.72 -12.11 -16.97
CA THR A 37 -7.06 -12.72 -16.97
C THR A 37 -7.00 -14.15 -17.49
N GLY A 38 -8.12 -14.87 -17.45
CA GLY A 38 -8.21 -16.21 -18.05
C GLY A 38 -7.94 -16.24 -19.55
N GLU A 39 -8.18 -15.13 -20.24
CA GLU A 39 -8.04 -15.00 -21.70
C GLU A 39 -6.70 -14.39 -22.15
N GLY A 40 -5.88 -13.89 -21.21
CA GLY A 40 -4.59 -13.28 -21.53
C GLY A 40 -4.21 -12.12 -20.59
N MET A 41 -3.82 -11.00 -21.17
CA MET A 41 -3.47 -9.77 -20.44
C MET A 41 -4.38 -8.64 -20.91
N THR A 42 -4.99 -7.94 -19.97
CA THR A 42 -5.80 -6.75 -20.22
C THR A 42 -5.00 -5.51 -19.84
N GLU A 43 -4.97 -4.52 -20.73
CA GLU A 43 -4.32 -3.22 -20.51
C GLU A 43 -5.36 -2.09 -20.47
N LYS A 44 -5.20 -1.18 -19.52
CA LYS A 44 -5.97 0.06 -19.41
C LYS A 44 -5.02 1.23 -19.20
N VAL A 45 -4.94 2.13 -20.18
CA VAL A 45 -4.11 3.35 -20.10
C VAL A 45 -5.01 4.56 -19.92
N GLU A 46 -4.68 5.39 -18.93
CA GLU A 46 -5.42 6.60 -18.59
C GLU A 46 -4.47 7.79 -18.44
N GLU A 47 -4.94 8.97 -18.83
CA GLU A 47 -4.23 10.22 -18.57
C GLU A 47 -4.37 10.64 -17.11
N LEU A 48 -3.29 11.17 -16.54
CA LEU A 48 -3.28 11.65 -15.17
C LEU A 48 -3.93 13.03 -15.08
N LYS A 49 -5.04 13.09 -14.35
CA LYS A 49 -5.68 14.34 -13.95
C LYS A 49 -5.31 14.65 -12.52
N PHE A 50 -4.62 15.76 -12.27
CA PHE A 50 -4.28 16.17 -10.91
C PHE A 50 -5.37 17.05 -10.32
N VAL A 51 -5.66 16.87 -9.03
CA VAL A 51 -6.66 17.66 -8.30
C VAL A 51 -6.30 19.15 -8.33
N LYS A 52 -5.01 19.48 -8.27
CA LYS A 52 -4.49 20.86 -8.36
C LYS A 52 -4.81 21.55 -9.68
N ASP A 53 -5.00 20.80 -10.78
CA ASP A 53 -5.26 21.36 -12.10
C ASP A 53 -6.68 21.92 -12.17
N LYS A 54 -7.61 21.31 -11.41
CA LYS A 54 -8.99 21.78 -11.27
C LYS A 54 -9.16 22.80 -10.14
N HIS A 55 -8.40 22.64 -9.06
CA HIS A 55 -8.48 23.48 -7.86
C HIS A 55 -7.08 23.87 -7.35
N PRO A 56 -6.52 25.02 -7.80
CA PRO A 56 -5.14 25.42 -7.47
C PRO A 56 -4.85 25.56 -5.97
N VAL A 57 -5.86 25.98 -5.20
CA VAL A 57 -5.75 26.10 -3.74
C VAL A 57 -5.35 24.78 -3.09
N LEU A 58 -5.87 23.64 -3.59
CA LEU A 58 -5.55 22.30 -3.10
C LEU A 58 -4.10 21.87 -3.36
N GLY A 59 -3.32 22.68 -4.10
CA GLY A 59 -1.88 22.51 -4.30
C GLY A 59 -1.00 23.19 -3.25
N TRP A 60 -1.56 23.93 -2.28
CA TRP A 60 -0.78 24.63 -1.27
C TRP A 60 -0.01 23.69 -0.34
N PRO A 61 1.24 23.99 0.05
CA PRO A 61 2.11 23.07 0.81
C PRO A 61 1.46 22.44 2.06
N PHE A 62 0.63 23.19 2.78
CA PHE A 62 -0.03 22.71 4.01
C PHE A 62 -1.17 21.70 3.78
N ILE A 63 -1.89 21.78 2.65
CA ILE A 63 -3.02 20.89 2.36
C ILE A 63 -2.73 19.89 1.24
N ARG A 64 -1.71 20.15 0.44
CA ARG A 64 -1.28 19.34 -0.70
C ARG A 64 -1.03 17.89 -0.32
N GLY A 65 -0.39 17.64 0.83
CA GLY A 65 -0.08 16.28 1.28
C GLY A 65 -1.34 15.43 1.48
N ILE A 66 -2.31 15.95 2.23
CA ILE A 66 -3.58 15.28 2.51
C ILE A 66 -4.37 15.05 1.22
N VAL A 67 -4.42 16.06 0.34
CA VAL A 67 -5.13 15.97 -0.95
C VAL A 67 -4.51 14.89 -1.85
N ILE A 68 -3.18 14.89 -2.01
CA ILE A 68 -2.48 13.90 -2.85
C ILE A 68 -2.64 12.49 -2.26
N PHE A 69 -2.57 12.35 -0.93
CA PHE A 69 -2.77 11.08 -0.26
C PHE A 69 -4.19 10.55 -0.50
N ALA A 70 -5.22 11.37 -0.29
CA ALA A 70 -6.61 10.99 -0.53
C ALA A 70 -6.87 10.63 -2.00
N ASP A 71 -6.38 11.44 -2.94
CA ASP A 71 -6.48 11.16 -4.38
C ASP A 71 -5.81 9.82 -4.75
N SER A 72 -4.61 9.57 -4.22
CA SER A 72 -3.88 8.32 -4.46
C SER A 72 -4.57 7.12 -3.84
N MET A 73 -5.16 7.25 -2.64
CA MET A 73 -5.92 6.20 -1.98
C MET A 73 -7.19 5.85 -2.77
N ILE A 74 -7.97 6.86 -3.20
CA ILE A 74 -9.19 6.64 -4.00
C ILE A 74 -8.85 5.94 -5.31
N LYS A 75 -7.85 6.44 -6.05
CA LYS A 75 -7.40 5.84 -7.31
C LYS A 75 -6.83 4.43 -7.11
N GLY A 76 -6.04 4.23 -6.05
CA GLY A 76 -5.46 2.95 -5.69
C GLY A 76 -6.51 1.89 -5.33
N MET A 77 -7.54 2.26 -4.56
CA MET A 77 -8.69 1.39 -4.30
C MET A 77 -9.47 1.08 -5.57
N GLY A 78 -9.73 2.10 -6.42
CA GLY A 78 -10.40 1.88 -7.70
C GLY A 78 -9.63 0.93 -8.62
N ALA A 79 -8.30 1.00 -8.66
CA ALA A 79 -7.47 0.08 -9.42
C ALA A 79 -7.53 -1.35 -8.85
N LEU A 80 -7.59 -1.51 -7.53
CA LEU A 80 -7.76 -2.82 -6.88
C LEU A 80 -9.13 -3.42 -7.20
N SER A 81 -10.22 -2.65 -7.06
CA SER A 81 -11.57 -3.08 -7.43
C SER A 81 -11.66 -3.46 -8.90
N TYR A 82 -11.08 -2.66 -9.79
CA TYR A 82 -11.00 -2.99 -11.21
C TYR A 82 -10.25 -4.31 -11.45
N SER A 83 -9.10 -4.52 -10.80
CA SER A 83 -8.35 -5.78 -10.95
C SER A 83 -9.11 -7.00 -10.43
N ALA A 84 -9.86 -6.85 -9.33
CA ALA A 84 -10.70 -7.92 -8.79
C ALA A 84 -11.83 -8.30 -9.76
N SER A 85 -12.45 -7.32 -10.42
CA SER A 85 -13.53 -7.57 -11.41
C SER A 85 -13.08 -8.30 -12.67
N LEU A 86 -11.77 -8.42 -12.90
CA LEU A 86 -11.18 -9.13 -14.05
C LEU A 86 -10.83 -10.58 -13.74
N LEU A 87 -11.00 -11.04 -12.49
CA LEU A 87 -10.82 -12.43 -12.13
C LEU A 87 -11.88 -13.33 -12.80
N PRO A 88 -11.57 -14.60 -13.10
CA PRO A 88 -12.59 -15.57 -13.50
C PRO A 88 -13.73 -15.64 -12.48
N GLU A 89 -14.98 -15.85 -12.91
CA GLU A 89 -16.15 -15.89 -12.01
C GLU A 89 -15.98 -16.93 -10.88
N GLU A 90 -15.29 -18.05 -11.13
CA GLU A 90 -14.98 -19.08 -10.13
C GLU A 90 -14.00 -18.63 -9.03
N GLU A 91 -13.17 -17.62 -9.31
CA GLU A 91 -12.20 -17.04 -8.38
C GLU A 91 -12.71 -15.74 -7.72
N GLN A 92 -13.82 -15.18 -8.22
CA GLN A 92 -14.47 -14.03 -7.59
C GLN A 92 -15.17 -14.46 -6.29
N GLU A 93 -15.05 -13.64 -5.25
CA GLU A 93 -15.79 -13.88 -4.00
C GLU A 93 -17.29 -13.76 -4.27
N GLU A 94 -18.06 -14.82 -3.99
CA GLU A 94 -19.51 -14.77 -4.13
C GLU A 94 -20.12 -13.71 -3.20
N PRO A 95 -21.07 -12.90 -3.70
CA PRO A 95 -21.68 -11.86 -2.89
C PRO A 95 -22.38 -12.46 -1.68
N THR A 96 -22.08 -11.93 -0.51
CA THR A 96 -22.67 -12.38 0.75
C THR A 96 -24.16 -12.02 0.79
N LYS A 97 -24.95 -12.69 1.64
CA LYS A 97 -26.38 -12.36 1.86
C LYS A 97 -26.61 -10.89 2.20
N LEU A 98 -25.64 -10.24 2.85
CA LEU A 98 -25.67 -8.81 3.15
C LEU A 98 -25.47 -7.94 1.90
N ASP A 99 -24.57 -8.33 1.00
CA ASP A 99 -24.29 -7.62 -0.24
C ASP A 99 -25.52 -7.63 -1.15
N LEU A 100 -26.13 -8.82 -1.33
CA LEU A 100 -27.38 -8.97 -2.08
C LEU A 100 -28.55 -8.18 -1.49
N TRP A 101 -28.62 -8.05 -0.15
CA TRP A 101 -29.64 -7.25 0.52
C TRP A 101 -29.41 -5.75 0.32
N LEU A 102 -28.16 -5.30 0.40
CA LEU A 102 -27.76 -3.91 0.16
C LEU A 102 -28.03 -3.49 -1.29
N GLU A 103 -27.67 -4.33 -2.26
CA GLU A 103 -27.93 -4.10 -3.68
C GLU A 103 -29.42 -3.91 -3.97
N LYS A 104 -30.27 -4.80 -3.41
CA LYS A 104 -31.73 -4.70 -3.56
C LYS A 104 -32.32 -3.43 -2.97
N LYS A 105 -31.71 -2.88 -1.91
CA LYS A 105 -32.26 -1.74 -1.17
C LYS A 105 -31.72 -0.38 -1.64
N LEU A 106 -30.46 -0.32 -2.06
CA LEU A 106 -29.75 0.93 -2.36
C LEU A 106 -29.41 1.09 -3.85
N GLY A 107 -29.53 0.02 -4.65
CA GLY A 107 -29.02 -0.06 -6.01
C GLY A 107 -27.53 -0.43 -6.03
N SER A 108 -27.09 -1.10 -7.11
CA SER A 108 -25.75 -1.70 -7.22
C SER A 108 -24.62 -0.71 -6.95
N GLU A 109 -24.63 0.46 -7.60
CA GLU A 109 -23.53 1.44 -7.49
C GLU A 109 -23.40 2.06 -6.08
N LYS A 110 -24.53 2.27 -5.37
CA LYS A 110 -24.51 2.82 -4.01
C LYS A 110 -24.16 1.75 -2.98
N ALA A 111 -24.62 0.52 -3.20
CA ALA A 111 -24.27 -0.62 -2.37
C ALA A 111 -22.77 -0.90 -2.41
N GLU A 112 -22.17 -0.92 -3.60
CA GLU A 112 -20.73 -1.13 -3.78
C GLU A 112 -19.91 -0.07 -3.02
N LYS A 113 -20.24 1.22 -3.19
CA LYS A 113 -19.58 2.32 -2.47
C LYS A 113 -19.75 2.21 -0.95
N ALA A 114 -20.92 1.76 -0.48
CA ALA A 114 -21.17 1.55 0.94
C ALA A 114 -20.35 0.38 1.50
N ILE A 115 -20.24 -0.73 0.76
CA ILE A 115 -19.45 -1.90 1.12
C ILE A 115 -17.96 -1.53 1.21
N ILE A 116 -17.42 -0.87 0.17
CA ILE A 116 -16.02 -0.41 0.16
C ILE A 116 -15.77 0.57 1.32
N GLY A 117 -16.69 1.52 1.53
CA GLY A 117 -16.58 2.48 2.63
C GLY A 117 -16.60 1.82 4.01
N PHE A 118 -17.47 0.83 4.20
CA PHE A 118 -17.56 0.06 5.45
C PHE A 118 -16.32 -0.82 5.68
N ALA A 119 -15.83 -1.49 4.63
CA ALA A 119 -14.59 -2.27 4.68
C ALA A 119 -13.38 -1.38 5.03
N ALA A 120 -13.28 -0.20 4.42
CA ALA A 120 -12.24 0.77 4.74
C ALA A 120 -12.33 1.25 6.20
N PHE A 121 -13.54 1.54 6.70
CA PHE A 121 -13.78 1.90 8.10
C PHE A 121 -13.34 0.78 9.06
N LEU A 122 -13.76 -0.47 8.81
CA LEU A 122 -13.33 -1.62 9.61
C LEU A 122 -11.81 -1.80 9.58
N GLY A 123 -11.16 -1.60 8.42
CA GLY A 123 -9.72 -1.63 8.29
C GLY A 123 -9.02 -0.59 9.17
N VAL A 124 -9.54 0.65 9.21
CA VAL A 124 -9.02 1.70 10.10
C VAL A 124 -9.25 1.34 11.58
N CYS A 125 -10.44 0.87 11.95
CA CYS A 125 -10.73 0.42 13.32
C CYS A 125 -9.79 -0.70 13.75
N LEU A 126 -9.54 -1.69 12.89
CA LEU A 126 -8.62 -2.79 13.15
C LEU A 126 -7.19 -2.26 13.33
N ALA A 127 -6.73 -1.34 12.47
CA ALA A 127 -5.41 -0.75 12.59
C ALA A 127 -5.23 0.01 13.92
N VAL A 128 -6.23 0.81 14.32
CA VAL A 128 -6.23 1.52 15.60
C VAL A 128 -6.23 0.52 16.77
N ALA A 129 -7.05 -0.53 16.72
CA ALA A 129 -7.09 -1.56 17.74
C ALA A 129 -5.72 -2.28 17.88
N LEU A 130 -5.14 -2.72 16.77
CA LEU A 130 -3.89 -3.50 16.76
C LEU A 130 -2.64 -2.68 17.10
N PHE A 131 -2.54 -1.43 16.61
CA PHE A 131 -1.31 -0.65 16.70
C PHE A 131 -1.32 0.46 17.74
N LEU A 132 -2.49 0.85 18.26
CA LEU A 132 -2.61 1.83 19.34
C LEU A 132 -3.06 1.17 20.65
N PHE A 133 -4.21 0.51 20.67
CA PHE A 133 -4.79 -0.01 21.92
C PHE A 133 -4.11 -1.29 22.43
N LEU A 134 -3.93 -2.29 21.55
CA LEU A 134 -3.41 -3.60 21.93
C LEU A 134 -2.00 -3.54 22.57
N PRO A 135 -1.02 -2.75 22.07
CA PRO A 135 0.30 -2.66 22.68
C PRO A 135 0.25 -2.10 24.10
N THR A 136 -0.52 -1.03 24.32
CA THR A 136 -0.68 -0.39 25.63
C THR A 136 -1.43 -1.29 26.61
N PHE A 137 -2.44 -2.03 26.12
CA PHE A 137 -3.15 -3.04 26.91
C PHE A 137 -2.21 -4.14 27.38
N ILE A 138 -1.41 -4.72 26.47
CA ILE A 138 -0.44 -5.78 26.81
C ILE A 138 0.63 -5.25 27.78
N ALA A 139 1.18 -4.06 27.53
CA ALA A 139 2.19 -3.46 28.40
C ALA A 139 1.67 -3.22 29.82
N GLY A 140 0.37 -2.92 29.97
CA GLY A 140 -0.27 -2.72 31.28
C GLY A 140 -0.34 -3.97 32.16
N PHE A 141 -0.24 -5.18 31.61
CA PHE A 141 -0.19 -6.42 32.40
C PHE A 141 1.21 -6.84 32.82
N ILE A 142 2.27 -6.12 32.38
CA ILE A 142 3.65 -6.48 32.70
C ILE A 142 4.01 -5.86 34.06
N PRO A 143 4.20 -6.67 35.12
CA PRO A 143 4.56 -6.15 36.44
C PRO A 143 5.94 -5.50 36.41
N GLY A 144 6.13 -4.41 37.17
CA GLY A 144 7.41 -3.68 37.25
C GLY A 144 7.61 -2.60 36.18
N VAL A 145 6.61 -2.36 35.33
CA VAL A 145 6.60 -1.28 34.34
C VAL A 145 5.89 -0.03 34.88
N GLU A 146 5.16 -0.17 35.98
CA GLU A 146 4.48 0.92 36.69
C GLU A 146 5.50 1.95 37.22
N GLY A 147 5.31 3.23 36.86
CA GLY A 147 6.19 4.34 37.26
C GLY A 147 7.47 4.51 36.42
N HIS A 148 7.81 3.55 35.54
CA HIS A 148 8.97 3.64 34.64
C HIS A 148 8.55 3.93 33.19
N TYR A 149 8.23 5.20 32.92
CA TYR A 149 7.74 5.67 31.61
C TYR A 149 8.64 5.24 30.44
N THR A 150 9.97 5.35 30.57
CA THR A 150 10.90 4.96 29.51
C THR A 150 10.87 3.46 29.21
N LEU A 151 10.83 2.62 30.25
CA LEU A 151 10.71 1.18 30.12
C LEU A 151 9.37 0.80 29.48
N ARG A 152 8.29 1.48 29.86
CA ARG A 152 6.96 1.29 29.26
C ARG A 152 6.96 1.63 27.78
N SER A 153 7.49 2.79 27.38
CA SER A 153 7.57 3.21 25.97
C SER A 153 8.39 2.25 25.12
N LEU A 154 9.53 1.74 25.65
CA LEU A 154 10.32 0.73 24.96
C LEU A 154 9.56 -0.58 24.77
N LEU A 155 8.87 -1.05 25.82
CA LEU A 155 8.06 -2.27 25.77
C LEU A 155 6.90 -2.13 24.78
N GLU A 156 6.14 -1.04 24.83
CA GLU A 156 5.06 -0.78 23.87
C GLU A 156 5.59 -0.72 22.43
N GLY A 157 6.77 -0.11 22.22
CA GLY A 157 7.45 -0.10 20.93
C GLY A 157 7.83 -1.50 20.44
N ALA A 158 8.43 -2.31 21.30
CA ALA A 158 8.79 -3.69 20.98
C ALA A 158 7.54 -4.54 20.67
N ILE A 159 6.47 -4.40 21.47
CA ILE A 159 5.19 -5.08 21.25
C ILE A 159 4.59 -4.67 19.91
N LYS A 160 4.61 -3.38 19.53
CA LYS A 160 4.17 -2.90 18.21
C LYS A 160 4.93 -3.57 17.07
N ILE A 161 6.26 -3.71 17.18
CA ILE A 161 7.08 -4.40 16.17
C ILE A 161 6.66 -5.87 16.07
N VAL A 162 6.49 -6.57 17.20
CA VAL A 162 6.06 -7.98 17.21
C VAL A 162 4.67 -8.12 16.57
N ILE A 163 3.69 -7.31 16.98
CA ILE A 163 2.34 -7.30 16.39
C ILE A 163 2.41 -7.05 14.89
N PHE A 164 3.22 -6.09 14.46
CA PHE A 164 3.39 -5.77 13.05
C PHE A 164 3.95 -6.96 12.25
N LEU A 165 4.99 -7.62 12.76
CA LEU A 165 5.58 -8.80 12.13
C LEU A 165 4.61 -9.99 12.07
N VAL A 166 3.88 -10.24 13.17
CA VAL A 166 2.85 -11.29 13.22
C VAL A 166 1.72 -11.00 12.23
N TYR A 167 1.24 -9.75 12.17
CA TYR A 167 0.23 -9.32 11.21
C TYR A 167 0.68 -9.56 9.76
N LEU A 168 1.89 -9.11 9.40
CA LEU A 168 2.45 -9.36 8.07
C LEU A 168 2.60 -10.86 7.78
N TRP A 169 3.04 -11.64 8.77
CA TRP A 169 3.15 -13.08 8.62
C TRP A 169 1.79 -13.72 8.34
N LEU A 170 0.74 -13.38 9.10
CA LEU A 170 -0.63 -13.87 8.88
C LEU A 170 -1.15 -13.49 7.50
N CYS A 171 -1.04 -12.22 7.10
CA CYS A 171 -1.43 -11.76 5.77
C CYS A 171 -0.68 -12.53 4.68
N SER A 172 0.63 -12.76 4.84
CA SER A 172 1.43 -13.52 3.88
C SER A 172 1.02 -14.99 3.74
N ARG A 173 0.16 -15.52 4.63
CA ARG A 173 -0.34 -16.89 4.51
C ARG A 173 -1.55 -17.00 3.59
N MET A 174 -2.26 -15.90 3.32
CA MET A 174 -3.39 -15.85 2.39
C MET A 174 -2.90 -16.00 0.94
N LYS A 175 -3.58 -16.82 0.13
CA LYS A 175 -3.16 -17.13 -1.25
C LYS A 175 -3.07 -15.86 -2.10
N ASP A 176 -4.08 -15.00 -2.00
CA ASP A 176 -4.18 -13.79 -2.82
C ASP A 176 -3.11 -12.77 -2.44
N MET A 177 -2.81 -12.64 -1.13
CA MET A 177 -1.74 -11.75 -0.68
C MET A 177 -0.36 -12.24 -1.09
N LYS A 178 -0.10 -13.56 -1.10
CA LYS A 178 1.16 -14.07 -1.66
C LYS A 178 1.34 -13.66 -3.11
N ARG A 179 0.27 -13.74 -3.89
CA ARG A 179 0.28 -13.36 -5.30
C ARG A 179 0.48 -11.86 -5.47
N LEU A 180 -0.26 -11.04 -4.72
CA LEU A 180 -0.10 -9.59 -4.68
C LEU A 180 1.35 -9.19 -4.32
N PHE A 181 1.96 -9.83 -3.32
CA PHE A 181 3.35 -9.57 -2.94
C PHE A 181 4.35 -9.99 -4.02
N ALA A 182 4.05 -11.02 -4.80
CA ALA A 182 4.87 -11.40 -5.95
C ALA A 182 4.81 -10.33 -7.06
N TYR A 183 3.62 -9.81 -7.38
CA TYR A 183 3.45 -8.68 -8.31
C TYR A 183 4.14 -7.42 -7.81
N HIS A 184 4.08 -7.13 -6.52
CA HIS A 184 4.81 -6.01 -5.92
C HIS A 184 6.34 -6.17 -6.04
N GLY A 185 6.86 -7.38 -5.80
CA GLY A 185 8.27 -7.67 -6.04
C GLY A 185 8.66 -7.52 -7.51
N ALA A 186 7.78 -7.91 -8.44
CA ALA A 186 7.99 -7.73 -9.87
C ALA A 186 7.96 -6.24 -10.28
N GLU A 187 7.07 -5.44 -9.70
CA GLU A 187 7.00 -3.98 -9.89
C GLU A 187 8.37 -3.33 -9.58
N HIS A 188 8.92 -3.60 -8.38
CA HIS A 188 10.21 -3.06 -7.97
C HIS A 188 11.35 -3.46 -8.91
N LYS A 189 11.37 -4.73 -9.33
CA LYS A 189 12.40 -5.24 -10.25
C LYS A 189 12.31 -4.57 -11.61
N THR A 190 11.09 -4.37 -12.12
CA THR A 190 10.84 -3.70 -13.40
C THR A 190 11.29 -2.24 -13.33
N ILE A 191 10.98 -1.52 -12.24
CA ILE A 191 11.44 -0.14 -12.03
C ILE A 191 12.96 -0.08 -12.00
N PHE A 192 13.65 -0.97 -11.28
CA PHE A 192 15.12 -0.99 -11.27
C PHE A 192 15.73 -1.29 -12.64
N CYS A 193 15.14 -2.21 -13.40
CA CYS A 193 15.58 -2.51 -14.77
C CYS A 193 15.49 -1.25 -15.65
N TYR A 194 14.37 -0.54 -15.54
CA TYR A 194 14.13 0.72 -16.23
C TYR A 194 15.11 1.82 -15.80
N GLU A 195 15.35 1.99 -14.49
CA GLU A 195 16.29 2.97 -13.94
C GLU A 195 17.76 2.70 -14.33
N LYS A 196 18.10 1.45 -14.65
CA LYS A 196 19.41 1.07 -15.18
C LYS A 196 19.53 1.23 -16.69
N GLY A 197 18.46 1.64 -17.37
CA GLY A 197 18.43 1.79 -18.83
C GLY A 197 18.55 0.44 -19.58
N LEU A 198 18.23 -0.67 -18.91
CA LEU A 198 18.25 -1.99 -19.55
C LEU A 198 16.92 -2.24 -20.28
N PRO A 199 16.93 -2.97 -21.41
CA PRO A 199 15.71 -3.39 -22.08
C PRO A 199 14.79 -4.16 -21.13
N LEU A 200 13.49 -3.84 -21.14
CA LEU A 200 12.48 -4.45 -20.28
C LEU A 200 12.13 -5.88 -20.75
N THR A 201 13.07 -6.80 -20.55
CA THR A 201 12.89 -8.23 -20.79
C THR A 201 12.94 -9.00 -19.48
N VAL A 202 12.38 -10.21 -19.46
CA VAL A 202 12.32 -11.04 -18.24
C VAL A 202 13.72 -11.34 -17.72
N GLU A 203 14.68 -11.55 -18.62
CA GLU A 203 16.08 -11.84 -18.33
C GLU A 203 16.76 -10.69 -17.58
N ASN A 204 16.46 -9.44 -17.97
CA ASN A 204 17.02 -8.25 -17.34
C ASN A 204 16.31 -7.88 -16.04
N VAL A 205 15.00 -8.13 -15.93
CA VAL A 205 14.18 -7.82 -14.76
C VAL A 205 14.42 -8.80 -13.62
N ARG A 206 14.50 -10.11 -13.90
CA ARG A 206 14.65 -11.16 -12.87
C ARG A 206 15.82 -10.94 -11.89
N PRO A 207 17.03 -10.54 -12.31
CA PRO A 207 18.17 -10.32 -11.41
C PRO A 207 18.09 -9.02 -10.59
N GLN A 208 17.13 -8.13 -10.86
CA GLN A 208 17.00 -6.87 -10.10
C GLN A 208 16.57 -7.14 -8.65
N SER A 209 16.87 -6.18 -7.77
CA SER A 209 16.47 -6.25 -6.37
C SER A 209 14.95 -6.09 -6.23
N ARG A 210 14.37 -6.79 -5.25
CA ARG A 210 12.98 -6.56 -4.82
C ARG A 210 12.86 -5.47 -3.75
N PHE A 211 13.97 -4.95 -3.22
CA PHE A 211 13.99 -3.94 -2.17
C PHE A 211 14.21 -2.57 -2.78
N HIS A 212 13.11 -1.85 -2.99
CA HIS A 212 13.14 -0.54 -3.63
C HIS A 212 13.09 0.58 -2.57
N PRO A 213 13.99 1.59 -2.60
CA PRO A 213 14.07 2.63 -1.56
C PRO A 213 12.82 3.52 -1.49
N ARG A 214 12.05 3.61 -2.59
CA ARG A 214 10.78 4.34 -2.67
C ARG A 214 9.55 3.51 -2.24
N CYS A 215 9.73 2.28 -1.75
CA CYS A 215 8.60 1.43 -1.36
C CYS A 215 7.96 1.88 -0.04
N GLY A 216 6.63 1.93 0.00
CA GLY A 216 5.84 2.26 1.19
C GLY A 216 6.07 1.33 2.39
N THR A 217 6.52 0.08 2.17
CA THR A 217 6.90 -0.83 3.26
C THR A 217 8.09 -0.32 4.07
N SER A 218 9.03 0.38 3.41
CA SER A 218 10.14 1.05 4.07
C SER A 218 9.65 2.25 4.88
N PHE A 219 8.68 3.00 4.34
CA PHE A 219 8.05 4.12 5.05
C PHE A 219 7.35 3.64 6.34
N LEU A 220 6.61 2.54 6.30
CA LEU A 220 5.89 2.07 7.48
C LEU A 220 6.84 1.62 8.60
N LEU A 221 7.96 0.99 8.27
CA LEU A 221 9.01 0.67 9.26
C LEU A 221 9.62 1.95 9.85
N VAL A 222 9.90 2.95 9.02
CA VAL A 222 10.38 4.26 9.47
C VAL A 222 9.38 4.94 10.41
N VAL A 223 8.08 4.91 10.10
CA VAL A 223 7.03 5.49 10.96
C VAL A 223 6.93 4.78 12.31
N ILE A 224 7.02 3.45 12.34
CA ILE A 224 7.04 2.69 13.61
C ILE A 224 8.25 3.08 14.44
N VAL A 225 9.45 3.08 13.84
CA VAL A 225 10.71 3.42 14.53
C VAL A 225 10.68 4.86 15.04
N LEU A 226 10.28 5.82 14.20
CA LEU A 226 10.13 7.22 14.61
C LEU A 226 9.08 7.38 15.72
N GLY A 227 7.97 6.62 15.65
CA GLY A 227 6.96 6.61 16.70
C GLY A 227 7.52 6.15 18.05
N ILE A 228 8.41 5.16 18.05
CA ILE A 228 9.13 4.72 19.26
C ILE A 228 10.04 5.84 19.77
N PHE A 229 10.85 6.45 18.90
CA PHE A 229 11.73 7.56 19.28
C PHE A 229 10.95 8.77 19.84
N VAL A 230 9.84 9.14 19.22
CA VAL A 230 8.98 10.22 19.71
C VAL A 230 8.40 9.86 21.07
N GLY A 231 7.92 8.64 21.27
CA GLY A 231 7.42 8.18 22.58
C GLY A 231 8.49 8.03 23.66
N LEU A 232 9.78 8.01 23.28
CA LEU A 232 10.90 8.08 24.23
C LEU A 232 11.24 9.53 24.62
N LEU A 233 11.15 10.46 23.66
CA LEU A 233 11.58 11.85 23.84
C LEU A 233 10.45 12.76 24.36
N ILE A 234 9.20 12.48 23.99
CA ILE A 234 8.02 13.23 24.40
C ILE A 234 7.29 12.40 25.46
N GLN A 235 7.56 12.73 26.71
CA GLN A 235 6.81 12.24 27.86
C GLN A 235 5.49 13.03 27.88
N ILE A 236 4.39 12.36 27.53
CA ILE A 236 3.05 12.91 27.75
C ILE A 236 2.65 12.43 29.14
N ASP A 237 2.64 13.36 30.10
CA ASP A 237 2.17 13.14 31.47
C ASP A 237 0.70 12.70 31.51
#